data_AF-A0A0F8QL29-F1
#
_entry.id   AF-A0A0F8QL29-F1
#
_cell.length_a   1.000
_cell.length_b   1.000
_cell.length_c   1.000
_cell.angle_alpha   90.00
_cell.angle_beta   90.00
_cell.angle_gamma   90.00
#
_symmetry.space_group_name_H-M   'P 1'
#
loop_
_entity.id
_entity.type
_entity.pdbx_description
1 polymer ?
#
loop_
_entity_poly.entity_id
_entity_poly.type
_entity_poly.pdbx_seq_one_letter_code
_entity_poly.pdbx_strand_id
1 'polypeptide(L)'
;MIKENNRFLRSNRHALFEDFVDNYYKYKANTNLRAISQNGLLIWQRGPEFLFKAENLNAGLESDLENKIHPTAINIFSKYGLDVITDMDYYFFSKKPLCEEEFFVHTILIDPYSPIYNSYALALAPKLGSKNFIKYAAYYDIEAHVRTLLEYIDKKEKTSDFVLPWKEYQELLESLV
;
A
#
# COMPACT_ATOMS: atom_id res chain seq x y z
N MET A 1 -11.63 2.49 27.70
CA MET A 1 -11.79 1.21 26.98
C MET A 1 -12.60 0.26 27.84
N ILE A 2 -13.70 -0.28 27.30
CA ILE A 2 -14.52 -1.28 27.99
C ILE A 2 -14.21 -2.61 27.31
N LYS A 3 -13.82 -3.63 28.08
CA LYS A 3 -13.54 -4.97 27.57
C LYS A 3 -14.81 -5.81 27.76
N GLU A 4 -15.41 -6.25 26.67
CA GLU A 4 -16.54 -7.18 26.68
C GLU A 4 -16.30 -8.23 25.59
N ASN A 5 -16.47 -9.52 25.92
CA ASN A 5 -16.28 -10.65 24.99
C ASN A 5 -14.98 -10.63 24.17
N ASN A 6 -13.83 -10.41 24.82
CA ASN A 6 -12.51 -10.35 24.17
C ASN A 6 -12.36 -9.31 23.04
N ARG A 7 -13.28 -8.33 22.96
CA ARG A 7 -13.19 -7.20 22.04
C ARG A 7 -13.17 -5.90 22.85
N PHE A 8 -12.32 -4.97 22.45
CA PHE A 8 -12.34 -3.62 23.01
C PHE A 8 -13.49 -2.87 22.35
N LEU A 9 -14.52 -2.54 23.13
CA LEU A 9 -15.64 -1.74 22.64
C LEU A 9 -15.22 -0.26 22.61
N ARG A 10 -15.48 0.40 21.47
CA ARG A 10 -15.30 1.85 21.31
C ARG A 10 -16.26 2.58 22.24
N SER A 11 -15.72 3.45 23.08
CA SER A 11 -16.52 4.31 23.94
C SER A 11 -16.93 5.55 23.17
N ASN A 12 -18.24 5.81 23.06
CA ASN A 12 -18.80 7.03 22.45
C ASN A 12 -18.26 8.35 23.07
N ARG A 13 -17.62 8.29 24.25
CA ARG A 13 -17.02 9.47 24.91
C ARG A 13 -15.70 9.94 24.26
N HIS A 14 -15.12 9.18 23.33
CA HIS A 14 -13.84 9.52 22.68
C HIS A 14 -13.96 9.83 21.19
N ALA A 15 -15.17 9.79 20.61
CA ALA A 15 -15.37 10.05 19.18
C ALA A 15 -14.77 11.40 18.74
N LEU A 16 -15.00 12.48 19.51
CA LEU A 16 -14.44 13.80 19.23
C LEU A 16 -12.90 13.83 19.22
N PHE A 17 -12.26 13.00 20.06
CA PHE A 17 -10.80 12.91 20.10
C PHE A 17 -10.26 12.11 18.91
N GLU A 18 -10.92 11.00 18.56
CA GLU A 18 -10.59 10.20 17.37
C GLU A 18 -10.72 11.05 16.10
N ASP A 19 -11.84 11.78 15.95
CA ASP A 19 -12.07 12.70 14.83
C ASP A 19 -11.00 13.80 14.78
N PHE A 20 -10.61 14.35 15.94
CA PHE A 20 -9.55 15.34 16.00
C PHE A 20 -8.21 14.76 15.52
N VAL A 21 -7.83 13.58 16.00
CA VAL A 21 -6.57 12.91 15.62
C VAL A 21 -6.54 12.61 14.13
N ASP A 22 -7.63 12.07 13.58
CA ASP A 22 -7.74 11.75 12.16
C ASP A 22 -7.67 13.01 11.29
N ASN A 23 -8.39 14.07 11.67
CA ASN A 23 -8.34 15.35 10.95
C ASN A 23 -6.97 16.01 11.04
N TYR A 24 -6.31 15.95 12.20
CA TYR A 24 -4.97 16.47 12.38
C TYR A 24 -3.96 15.78 11.44
N TYR A 25 -3.99 14.45 11.38
CA TYR A 25 -3.09 13.71 10.51
C TYR A 25 -3.43 13.86 9.02
N LYS A 26 -4.72 13.95 8.66
CA LYS A 26 -5.14 14.31 7.29
C LYS A 26 -4.61 15.67 6.89
N TYR A 27 -4.73 16.67 7.76
CA TYR A 27 -4.17 18.00 7.51
C TYR A 27 -2.64 17.92 7.31
N LYS A 28 -1.92 17.24 8.20
CA LYS A 28 -0.46 17.07 8.09
C LYS A 28 -0.03 16.34 6.82
N ALA A 29 -0.71 15.25 6.46
CA ALA A 29 -0.43 14.50 5.24
C ALA A 29 -0.62 15.39 4.00
N ASN A 30 -1.72 16.15 3.93
CA ASN A 30 -1.96 17.07 2.82
C ASN A 30 -0.95 18.24 2.77
N THR A 31 -0.56 18.80 3.92
CA THR A 31 0.47 19.84 3.97
C THR A 31 1.81 19.30 3.46
N ASN A 32 2.24 18.14 3.95
CA ASN A 32 3.48 17.51 3.51
C ASN A 32 3.40 17.16 2.02
N LEU A 33 2.31 16.55 1.56
CA LEU A 33 2.14 16.16 0.16
C LEU A 33 2.25 17.36 -0.78
N ARG A 34 1.63 18.50 -0.44
CA ARG A 34 1.74 19.74 -1.24
C ARG A 34 3.15 20.30 -1.27
N ALA A 35 3.91 20.16 -0.17
CA ALA A 35 5.31 20.55 -0.13
C ALA A 35 6.18 19.60 -0.97
N ILE A 36 5.82 18.32 -1.02
CA ILE A 36 6.53 17.26 -1.75
C ILE A 36 6.27 17.34 -3.25
N SER A 37 5.03 17.57 -3.67
CA SER A 37 4.64 17.59 -5.08
C SER A 37 3.40 18.44 -5.29
N GLN A 38 3.41 19.29 -6.33
CA GLN A 38 2.24 20.10 -6.69
C GLN A 38 1.06 19.27 -7.22
N ASN A 39 1.32 18.12 -7.84
CA ASN A 39 0.33 17.21 -8.41
C ASN A 39 0.26 15.86 -7.66
N GLY A 40 0.77 15.82 -6.43
CA GLY A 40 0.71 14.63 -5.58
C GLY A 40 -0.73 14.28 -5.20
N LEU A 41 -1.09 13.00 -5.35
CA LEU A 41 -2.37 12.45 -4.93
C LEU A 41 -2.18 11.48 -3.76
N LEU A 42 -2.87 11.76 -2.66
CA LEU A 42 -2.92 10.88 -1.50
C LEU A 42 -3.75 9.62 -1.84
N ILE A 43 -3.17 8.44 -1.63
CA ILE A 43 -3.80 7.14 -1.90
C ILE A 43 -4.30 6.52 -0.59
N TRP A 44 -3.44 6.45 0.41
CA TRP A 44 -3.75 5.84 1.70
C TRP A 44 -3.01 6.56 2.82
N GLN A 45 -3.56 6.56 4.04
CA GLN A 45 -2.95 7.22 5.19
C GLN A 45 -3.29 6.48 6.50
N ARG A 46 -2.30 6.36 7.38
CA ARG A 46 -2.50 5.99 8.79
C ARG A 46 -1.56 6.80 9.67
N GLY A 47 -2.14 7.63 10.54
CA GLY A 47 -1.35 8.54 11.37
C GLY A 47 -0.43 9.42 10.50
N PRO A 48 0.88 9.52 10.80
CA PRO A 48 1.81 10.36 10.05
C PRO A 48 2.31 9.74 8.73
N GLU A 49 2.01 8.47 8.47
CA GLU A 49 2.48 7.74 7.30
C GLU A 49 1.42 7.72 6.22
N PHE A 50 1.85 7.80 4.96
CA PHE A 50 0.93 7.80 3.84
C PHE A 50 1.56 7.30 2.54
N LEU A 51 0.73 6.65 1.73
CA LEU A 51 1.03 6.27 0.35
C LEU A 51 0.48 7.36 -0.57
N PHE A 52 1.28 7.77 -1.54
CA PHE A 52 0.86 8.74 -2.54
C PHE A 52 1.45 8.41 -3.91
N LYS A 53 0.85 8.98 -4.95
CA LYS A 53 1.43 9.00 -6.29
C LYS A 53 1.65 10.42 -6.79
N ALA A 54 2.65 10.62 -7.62
CA ALA A 54 2.95 11.90 -8.25
C ALA A 54 3.63 11.66 -9.61
N GLU A 55 3.45 12.57 -10.56
CA GLU A 55 4.24 12.52 -11.81
C GLU A 55 5.69 12.96 -11.55
N ASN A 56 5.86 13.98 -10.68
CA ASN A 56 7.16 14.53 -10.33
C ASN A 56 7.17 15.00 -8.87
N LEU A 57 8.33 14.88 -8.22
CA LEU A 57 8.60 15.53 -6.93
C LEU A 57 9.10 16.96 -7.17
N ASN A 58 8.81 17.87 -6.24
CA ASN A 58 9.29 19.24 -6.31
C ASN A 58 10.82 19.29 -6.21
N ALA A 59 11.46 20.19 -6.96
CA ALA A 59 12.90 20.41 -6.84
C ALA A 59 13.24 21.15 -5.53
N GLY A 60 14.39 20.82 -4.93
CA GLY A 60 14.89 21.53 -3.73
C GLY A 60 14.09 21.24 -2.46
N LEU A 61 13.59 20.01 -2.29
CA LEU A 61 12.97 19.57 -1.05
C LEU A 61 13.94 19.76 0.12
N GLU A 62 13.40 20.17 1.26
CA GLU A 62 14.16 20.15 2.50
C GLU A 62 14.62 18.72 2.79
N SER A 63 15.89 18.54 3.17
CA SER A 63 16.48 17.21 3.42
C SER A 63 15.66 16.36 4.41
N ASP A 64 15.01 17.00 5.38
CA ASP A 64 14.13 16.34 6.34
C ASP A 64 12.87 15.73 5.71
N LEU A 65 12.35 16.30 4.63
CA LEU A 65 11.22 15.74 3.87
C LEU A 65 11.70 14.67 2.90
N GLU A 66 12.79 14.95 2.17
CA GLU A 66 13.36 14.05 1.18
C GLU A 66 13.70 12.68 1.78
N ASN A 67 14.36 12.66 2.95
CA ASN A 67 14.73 11.43 3.66
C ASN A 67 13.53 10.59 4.14
N LYS A 68 12.31 11.12 4.05
CA LYS A 68 11.07 10.41 4.43
C LYS A 68 10.32 9.85 3.24
N ILE A 69 10.75 10.13 2.01
CA ILE A 69 10.07 9.72 0.79
C ILE A 69 10.75 8.46 0.26
N HIS A 70 10.02 7.34 0.27
CA HIS A 70 10.54 6.04 -0.15
C HIS A 70 9.80 5.56 -1.39
N PRO A 71 10.49 5.28 -2.52
CA PRO A 71 9.87 4.61 -3.66
C PRO A 71 9.30 3.26 -3.23
N THR A 72 8.09 2.93 -3.69
CA THR A 72 7.38 1.72 -3.29
C THR A 72 6.46 1.21 -4.39
N ALA A 73 5.79 0.08 -4.15
CA ALA A 73 4.80 -0.49 -5.06
C ALA A 73 5.39 -0.66 -6.46
N ILE A 74 4.70 -0.22 -7.51
CA ILE A 74 5.14 -0.42 -8.90
C ILE A 74 6.55 0.14 -9.17
N ASN A 75 6.95 1.21 -8.49
CA ASN A 75 8.25 1.85 -8.71
C ASN A 75 9.46 0.97 -8.38
N ILE A 76 9.29 -0.07 -7.56
CA ILE A 76 10.39 -0.98 -7.23
C ILE A 76 10.42 -2.22 -8.12
N PHE A 77 9.44 -2.43 -9.00
CA PHE A 77 9.25 -3.70 -9.72
C PHE A 77 10.42 -4.02 -10.64
N SER A 78 10.98 -3.01 -11.32
CA SER A 78 12.14 -3.18 -12.20
C SER A 78 13.37 -3.72 -11.47
N LYS A 79 13.53 -3.41 -10.18
CA LYS A 79 14.61 -3.96 -9.33
C LYS A 79 14.46 -5.46 -9.07
N TYR A 80 13.25 -6.00 -9.22
CA TYR A 80 12.92 -7.41 -9.10
C TYR A 80 12.70 -8.11 -10.45
N GLY A 81 13.07 -7.44 -11.55
CA GLY A 81 12.94 -7.96 -12.91
C GLY A 81 11.49 -8.08 -13.36
N LEU A 82 10.64 -7.14 -12.95
CA LEU A 82 9.27 -7.00 -13.43
C LEU A 82 9.12 -5.64 -14.12
N ASP A 83 8.76 -5.64 -15.39
CA ASP A 83 8.64 -4.44 -16.21
C ASP A 83 7.16 -4.00 -16.29
N VAL A 84 6.83 -2.97 -15.52
CA VAL A 84 5.48 -2.39 -15.48
C VAL A 84 5.55 -0.96 -15.99
N ILE A 85 4.80 -0.66 -17.04
CA ILE A 85 4.67 0.71 -17.54
C ILE A 85 3.67 1.46 -16.66
N THR A 86 4.10 2.57 -16.08
CA THR A 86 3.23 3.50 -15.36
C THR A 86 3.59 4.95 -15.71
N ASP A 87 2.56 5.80 -15.73
CA ASP A 87 2.64 7.24 -15.94
C ASP A 87 2.89 8.02 -14.63
N MET A 88 2.82 7.32 -13.49
CA MET A 88 2.88 7.90 -12.16
C MET A 88 3.87 7.13 -11.30
N ASP A 89 4.61 7.87 -10.49
CA ASP A 89 5.48 7.29 -9.49
C ASP A 89 4.77 7.15 -8.14
N TYR A 90 4.99 6.02 -7.47
CA TYR A 90 4.42 5.67 -6.17
C TYR A 90 5.46 5.74 -5.06
N TYR A 91 5.09 6.44 -3.99
CA TYR A 91 5.97 6.69 -2.85
C TYR A 91 5.24 6.49 -1.53
N PHE A 92 5.96 6.01 -0.52
CA PHE A 92 5.50 6.00 0.86
C PHE A 92 6.26 7.04 1.68
N PHE A 93 5.51 7.89 2.37
CA PHE A 93 6.08 8.84 3.31
C PHE A 93 6.18 8.20 4.70
N SER A 94 7.39 7.92 5.16
CA SER A 94 7.67 7.42 6.52
C SER A 94 9.02 7.88 7.03
N LYS A 95 9.14 7.99 8.35
CA LYS A 95 10.43 8.24 9.02
C LYS A 95 11.36 7.02 8.98
N LYS A 96 10.81 5.83 8.78
CA LYS A 96 11.57 4.57 8.77
C LYS A 96 11.76 4.12 7.32
N PRO A 97 12.87 3.43 7.03
CA PRO A 97 13.03 2.76 5.75
C PRO A 97 11.99 1.64 5.61
N LEU A 98 11.60 1.38 4.36
CA LEU A 98 10.66 0.30 4.04
C LEU A 98 11.34 -1.06 4.04
N CYS A 99 10.59 -2.10 4.38
CA CYS A 99 10.95 -3.48 4.13
C CYS A 99 10.22 -4.05 2.90
N GLU A 100 10.67 -5.22 2.43
CA GLU A 100 10.14 -5.85 1.21
C GLU A 100 8.65 -6.15 1.28
N GLU A 101 8.14 -6.63 2.42
CA GLU A 101 6.73 -6.92 2.63
C GLU A 101 5.83 -5.69 2.47
N GLU A 102 6.34 -4.50 2.77
CA GLU A 102 5.60 -3.25 2.58
C GLU A 102 5.45 -2.92 1.11
N PHE A 103 6.39 -3.27 0.24
CA PHE A 103 6.20 -3.11 -1.22
C PHE A 103 5.03 -3.93 -1.75
N PHE A 104 4.87 -5.16 -1.25
CA PHE A 104 3.74 -6.01 -1.57
C PHE A 104 2.41 -5.38 -1.09
N VAL A 105 2.35 -4.97 0.18
CA VAL A 105 1.15 -4.36 0.77
C VAL A 105 0.80 -3.03 0.10
N HIS A 106 1.79 -2.18 -0.17
CA HIS A 106 1.60 -0.88 -0.80
C HIS A 106 1.08 -1.02 -2.24
N THR A 107 1.49 -2.05 -2.98
CA THR A 107 0.92 -2.33 -4.31
C THR A 107 -0.57 -2.60 -4.23
N ILE A 108 -1.02 -3.41 -3.26
CA ILE A 108 -2.44 -3.67 -3.02
C ILE A 108 -3.18 -2.38 -2.64
N LEU A 109 -2.58 -1.57 -1.77
CA LEU A 109 -3.19 -0.32 -1.29
C LEU A 109 -3.35 0.75 -2.36
N ILE A 110 -2.73 0.63 -3.55
CA ILE A 110 -3.00 1.52 -4.68
C ILE A 110 -4.50 1.51 -5.00
N ASP A 111 -5.06 0.31 -5.14
CA ASP A 111 -6.49 0.07 -5.24
C ASP A 111 -6.79 -1.41 -4.90
N PRO A 112 -7.23 -1.71 -3.67
CA PRO A 112 -7.48 -3.08 -3.23
C PRO A 112 -8.57 -3.79 -4.05
N TYR A 113 -9.46 -3.03 -4.69
CA TYR A 113 -10.56 -3.57 -5.49
C TYR A 113 -10.15 -3.84 -6.94
N SER A 114 -8.95 -3.44 -7.35
CA SER A 114 -8.43 -3.66 -8.70
C SER A 114 -7.77 -5.04 -8.83
N PRO A 115 -8.30 -5.92 -9.71
CA PRO A 115 -7.65 -7.19 -10.02
C PRO A 115 -6.22 -7.03 -10.57
N ILE A 116 -5.94 -5.92 -11.25
CA ILE A 116 -4.64 -5.65 -11.86
C ILE A 116 -3.59 -5.37 -10.78
N TYR A 117 -3.84 -4.46 -9.84
CA TYR A 117 -2.86 -4.16 -8.78
C TYR A 117 -2.69 -5.34 -7.82
N ASN A 118 -3.76 -6.10 -7.55
CA ASN A 118 -3.64 -7.35 -6.81
C ASN A 118 -2.79 -8.39 -7.54
N SER A 119 -2.92 -8.49 -8.87
CA SER A 119 -2.08 -9.36 -9.71
C SER A 119 -0.62 -8.91 -9.70
N TYR A 120 -0.34 -7.61 -9.76
CA TYR A 120 1.01 -7.07 -9.63
C TYR A 120 1.63 -7.37 -8.26
N ALA A 121 0.87 -7.23 -7.17
CA ALA A 121 1.36 -7.60 -5.85
C ALA A 121 1.71 -9.10 -5.79
N LEU A 122 0.84 -9.97 -6.34
CA LEU A 122 1.08 -11.41 -6.42
C LEU A 122 2.27 -11.78 -7.30
N ALA A 123 2.52 -11.04 -8.39
CA ALA A 123 3.69 -11.20 -9.25
C ALA A 123 5.00 -10.84 -8.52
N LEU A 124 4.97 -9.82 -7.66
CA LEU A 124 6.10 -9.39 -6.85
C LEU A 124 6.42 -10.39 -5.74
N ALA A 125 5.40 -10.94 -5.08
CA ALA A 125 5.55 -11.82 -3.91
C ALA A 125 6.63 -12.92 -4.01
N PRO A 126 6.73 -13.71 -5.10
CA PRO A 126 7.76 -14.74 -5.23
C PRO A 126 9.19 -14.20 -5.42
N LYS A 127 9.35 -12.91 -5.74
CA LYS A 127 10.66 -12.25 -5.93
C LYS A 127 11.23 -11.70 -4.63
N LEU A 128 10.43 -11.59 -3.57
CA LEU A 128 10.83 -11.06 -2.27
C LEU A 128 11.49 -12.17 -1.42
N GLY A 129 12.48 -11.80 -0.61
CA GLY A 129 13.19 -12.72 0.28
C GLY A 129 12.38 -13.09 1.53
N SER A 130 11.49 -12.21 1.97
CA SER A 130 10.59 -12.44 3.11
C SER A 130 9.17 -12.79 2.65
N LYS A 131 8.48 -13.62 3.44
CA LYS A 131 7.11 -14.08 3.19
C LYS A 131 6.13 -13.72 4.31
N ASN A 132 6.50 -12.76 5.17
CA ASN A 132 5.68 -12.34 6.31
C ASN A 132 4.51 -11.41 5.93
N PHE A 133 3.92 -11.60 4.75
CA PHE A 133 2.90 -10.70 4.19
C PHE A 133 1.69 -10.53 5.09
N ILE A 134 1.24 -11.58 5.77
CA ILE A 134 0.09 -11.53 6.70
C ILE A 134 0.36 -10.59 7.88
N LYS A 135 1.57 -10.64 8.45
CA LYS A 135 1.95 -9.78 9.57
C LYS A 135 1.90 -8.31 9.16
N TYR A 136 2.45 -7.99 7.98
CA TYR A 136 2.44 -6.63 7.47
C TYR A 136 1.04 -6.20 7.07
N ALA A 137 0.28 -7.03 6.37
CA ALA A 137 -1.12 -6.77 6.03
C ALA A 137 -1.98 -6.41 7.24
N ALA A 138 -1.74 -7.03 8.40
CA ALA A 138 -2.41 -6.68 9.66
C ALA A 138 -2.07 -5.25 10.14
N TYR A 139 -0.83 -4.78 9.97
CA TYR A 139 -0.47 -3.38 10.27
C TYR A 139 -1.18 -2.35 9.37
N TYR A 140 -1.69 -2.77 8.22
CA TYR A 140 -2.42 -1.91 7.29
C TYR A 140 -3.93 -2.22 7.26
N ASP A 141 -4.42 -3.07 8.16
CA ASP A 141 -5.82 -3.50 8.27
C ASP A 141 -6.37 -4.17 6.97
N ILE A 142 -5.50 -4.80 6.18
CA ILE A 142 -5.86 -5.54 4.94
C ILE A 142 -5.57 -7.04 5.03
N GLU A 143 -5.42 -7.59 6.25
CA GLU A 143 -5.07 -9.00 6.47
C GLU A 143 -6.01 -9.97 5.76
N ALA A 144 -7.33 -9.76 5.89
CA ALA A 144 -8.34 -10.62 5.27
C ALA A 144 -8.24 -10.60 3.74
N HIS A 145 -7.95 -9.44 3.14
CA HIS A 145 -7.75 -9.31 1.70
C HIS A 145 -6.53 -10.10 1.23
N VAL A 146 -5.40 -9.93 1.91
CA VAL A 146 -4.17 -10.66 1.57
C VAL A 146 -4.36 -12.17 1.71
N ARG A 147 -5.11 -12.65 2.70
CA ARG A 147 -5.46 -14.08 2.81
C ARG A 147 -6.20 -14.58 1.58
N THR A 148 -7.20 -13.84 1.09
CA THR A 148 -7.94 -14.16 -0.14
C THR A 148 -7.00 -14.25 -1.35
N LEU A 149 -6.04 -13.32 -1.48
CA LEU A 149 -5.07 -13.33 -2.58
C LEU A 149 -4.10 -14.52 -2.50
N LEU A 150 -3.67 -14.90 -1.30
CA LEU A 150 -2.80 -16.07 -1.13
C LEU A 150 -3.56 -17.38 -1.41
N GLU A 151 -4.82 -17.50 -0.96
CA GLU A 151 -5.67 -18.65 -1.29
C GLU A 151 -5.90 -18.78 -2.81
N TYR A 152 -6.00 -17.67 -3.53
CA TYR A 152 -6.09 -17.65 -4.98
C TYR A 152 -4.88 -18.31 -5.66
N ILE A 153 -3.66 -18.00 -5.19
CA ILE A 153 -2.42 -18.62 -5.71
C ILE A 153 -2.41 -20.13 -5.46
N ASP A 154 -2.91 -20.57 -4.30
CA ASP A 154 -2.96 -21.98 -3.94
C ASP A 154 -3.99 -22.75 -4.79
N LYS A 155 -5.19 -22.19 -4.96
CA LYS A 155 -6.30 -22.84 -5.70
C LYS A 155 -6.19 -22.70 -7.21
N LYS A 156 -5.51 -21.67 -7.71
CA LYS A 156 -5.33 -21.38 -9.15
C LYS A 156 -6.66 -21.22 -9.91
N GLU A 157 -7.64 -20.63 -9.25
CA GLU A 157 -8.97 -20.36 -9.80
C GLU A 157 -9.49 -19.03 -9.28
N LYS A 158 -10.41 -18.37 -9.99
CA LYS A 158 -10.97 -17.11 -9.52
C LYS A 158 -11.80 -17.34 -8.25
N THR A 159 -11.27 -16.90 -7.10
CA THR A 159 -11.92 -17.05 -5.78
C THR A 159 -12.73 -15.82 -5.36
N SER A 160 -12.49 -14.67 -5.98
CA SER A 160 -13.16 -13.40 -5.67
C SER A 160 -13.07 -12.43 -6.85
N ASP A 161 -13.77 -11.29 -6.76
CA ASP A 161 -13.66 -10.21 -7.74
C ASP A 161 -12.38 -9.38 -7.62
N PHE A 162 -11.54 -9.67 -6.62
CA PHE A 162 -10.24 -9.02 -6.42
C PHE A 162 -9.12 -9.61 -7.28
N VAL A 163 -9.39 -10.70 -7.99
CA VAL A 163 -8.39 -11.46 -8.75
C VAL A 163 -8.88 -11.70 -10.17
N LEU A 164 -7.92 -11.72 -11.10
CA LEU A 164 -8.18 -12.11 -12.47
C LEU A 164 -8.49 -13.62 -12.55
N PRO A 165 -9.24 -14.06 -13.57
CA PRO A 165 -9.22 -15.46 -13.98
C PRO A 165 -7.79 -15.98 -14.09
N TRP A 166 -7.54 -17.21 -13.61
CA TRP A 166 -6.17 -17.73 -13.49
C TRP A 166 -5.37 -17.66 -14.80
N LYS A 167 -6.02 -17.94 -15.93
CA LYS A 167 -5.38 -17.83 -17.25
C LYS A 167 -4.93 -16.40 -17.56
N GLU A 168 -5.77 -15.41 -17.31
CA GLU A 168 -5.45 -13.99 -17.54
C GLU A 168 -4.32 -13.51 -16.60
N TYR A 169 -4.28 -14.01 -15.36
CA TYR A 169 -3.17 -13.76 -14.45
C TYR A 169 -1.85 -14.33 -14.98
N GLN A 170 -1.86 -15.54 -15.55
CA GLN A 170 -0.67 -16.13 -16.16
C GLN A 170 -0.18 -15.33 -17.38
N GLU A 171 -1.11 -14.94 -18.26
CA GLU A 171 -0.80 -14.09 -19.42
C GLU A 171 -0.22 -12.74 -18.97
N LEU A 172 -0.75 -12.15 -17.90
CA LEU A 172 -0.20 -10.94 -17.29
C LEU A 172 1.22 -11.18 -16.76
N LEU A 173 1.48 -12.26 -16.01
CA LEU A 173 2.83 -12.57 -15.51
C LEU A 173 3.85 -12.69 -16.63
N GLU A 174 3.50 -13.32 -17.75
CA GLU A 174 4.37 -13.45 -18.92
C GLU A 174 4.69 -12.08 -19.55
N SER A 175 3.75 -11.14 -19.50
CA SER A 175 3.97 -9.78 -20.03
C SER A 175 4.90 -8.90 -19.18
N LEU A 176 5.16 -9.29 -17.93
CA LEU A 176 5.98 -8.52 -16.99
C LEU A 176 7.48 -8.88 -17.02
N VAL A 177 7.90 -9.88 -17.80
CA VAL A 177 9.26 -10.44 -17.77
C VAL A 177 9.95 -10.34 -19.13
#